data_AF-A0A7V9VMS7-F1
#
_entry.id   AF-A0A7V9VMS7-F1
#
_cell.length_a   1.000
_cell.length_b   1.000
_cell.length_c   1.000
_cell.angle_alpha   90.00
_cell.angle_beta   90.00
_cell.angle_gamma   90.00
#
_symmetry.space_group_name_H-M   'P 1'
#
loop_
_entity.id
_entity.type
_entity.pdbx_description
1 polymer ?
#
loop_
_entity_poly.entity_id
_entity_poly.type
_entity_poly.pdbx_seq_one_letter_code
_entity_poly.pdbx_strand_id
1 'polypeptide(L)'
;MDGFTLLILGFGALAFGAFYLLGVYHPKSGPEVLDWKPTRSAEVEAELELDDIDQMLEAQNRRRRASGRPELSEDGLRAELDAERRQAASDDKP
;
A
#
# COMPACT_ATOMS: atom_id res chain seq x y z
N MET A 1 -25.16 -5.44 -34.10
CA MET A 1 -24.58 -6.61 -33.44
C MET A 1 -25.38 -7.82 -33.86
N ASP A 2 -24.73 -8.92 -34.24
CA ASP A 2 -25.42 -10.14 -34.61
C ASP A 2 -25.88 -10.93 -33.36
N GLY A 3 -26.70 -11.96 -33.58
CA GLY A 3 -27.24 -12.77 -32.49
C GLY A 3 -26.18 -13.49 -31.66
N PHE A 4 -25.07 -13.89 -32.30
CA PHE A 4 -23.94 -14.54 -31.62
C PHE A 4 -23.23 -13.57 -30.68
N THR A 5 -22.97 -12.34 -31.12
CA THR A 5 -22.37 -11.28 -30.30
C THR A 5 -23.25 -10.96 -29.09
N LEU A 6 -24.56 -10.84 -29.29
CA LEU A 6 -25.50 -10.57 -28.20
C LEU A 6 -25.54 -11.72 -27.19
N LEU A 7 -25.46 -12.97 -27.66
CA LEU A 7 -25.43 -14.16 -26.80
C LEU A 7 -24.16 -14.18 -25.94
N ILE A 8 -22.98 -13.94 -26.55
CA ILE A 8 -21.72 -13.91 -25.81
C ILE A 8 -21.69 -12.78 -24.79
N LEU A 9 -22.08 -11.57 -25.18
CA LEU A 9 -22.07 -10.43 -24.27
C LEU A 9 -23.08 -10.60 -23.14
N GLY A 10 -24.28 -11.09 -23.45
CA GLY A 10 -25.31 -11.37 -22.45
C GLY A 10 -24.89 -12.45 -21.46
N PHE A 11 -24.32 -13.56 -21.96
CA PHE A 11 -23.81 -14.63 -21.11
C PHE A 11 -22.61 -14.18 -20.27
N GLY A 12 -21.69 -13.42 -20.85
CA GLY A 12 -20.53 -12.85 -20.15
C GLY A 12 -20.95 -11.88 -19.04
N ALA A 13 -21.89 -10.98 -19.34
CA ALA A 13 -22.44 -10.05 -18.34
C ALA A 13 -23.17 -10.80 -17.22
N LEU A 14 -23.93 -11.85 -17.55
CA LEU A 14 -24.62 -12.69 -16.57
C LEU A 14 -23.62 -13.46 -15.69
N ALA A 15 -22.60 -14.06 -16.27
CA ALA A 15 -21.55 -14.76 -15.53
C ALA A 15 -20.80 -13.80 -14.61
N PHE A 16 -20.40 -12.62 -15.12
CA PHE A 16 -19.75 -11.59 -14.32
C PHE A 16 -20.63 -11.12 -13.17
N GLY A 17 -21.91 -10.83 -13.44
CA GLY A 17 -22.89 -10.45 -12.43
C GLY A 17 -23.06 -11.54 -11.37
N ALA A 18 -23.10 -12.81 -11.77
CA ALA A 18 -23.19 -13.92 -10.84
C ALA A 18 -21.96 -14.00 -9.91
N PHE A 19 -20.74 -13.88 -10.44
CA PHE A 19 -19.52 -13.85 -9.63
C PHE A 19 -19.45 -12.63 -8.71
N TYR A 20 -19.86 -11.46 -9.21
CA TYR A 20 -19.91 -10.23 -8.43
C TYR A 20 -20.88 -10.36 -7.25
N LEU A 21 -22.10 -10.85 -7.50
CA LEU A 21 -23.08 -11.10 -6.46
C LEU A 21 -22.56 -12.15 -5.47
N LEU A 22 -21.95 -13.23 -5.96
CA LEU A 22 -21.36 -14.23 -5.09
C LEU A 22 -20.30 -13.62 -4.18
N GLY A 23 -19.41 -12.76 -4.69
CA GLY A 23 -18.38 -12.09 -3.89
C GLY A 23 -18.94 -11.07 -2.87
N VAL A 24 -19.93 -10.26 -3.25
CA VAL A 24 -20.53 -9.25 -2.36
C VAL A 24 -21.36 -9.87 -1.25
N TYR A 25 -22.10 -10.94 -1.55
CA TYR A 25 -22.95 -11.63 -0.59
C TYR A 25 -22.26 -12.82 0.09
N HIS A 26 -20.99 -13.11 -0.25
CA HIS A 26 -20.24 -14.17 0.42
C HIS A 26 -20.02 -13.78 1.90
N PRO A 27 -20.38 -14.63 2.87
CA PRO A 27 -20.25 -14.29 4.28
C PRO A 27 -18.80 -14.24 4.78
N LYS A 28 -17.86 -14.79 4.00
CA LYS A 28 -16.43 -14.84 4.33
C LYS A 28 -15.63 -13.98 3.37
N SER A 29 -14.65 -13.26 3.88
CA SER A 29 -13.65 -12.57 3.05
C SER A 29 -12.79 -13.58 2.28
N GLY A 30 -12.21 -13.16 1.14
CA GLY A 30 -11.33 -14.03 0.33
C GLY A 30 -10.23 -14.74 1.15
N PRO A 31 -9.52 -14.05 2.07
CA PRO A 31 -8.57 -14.68 2.97
C PRO A 31 -9.18 -15.76 3.86
N GLU A 32 -10.38 -15.54 4.40
CA GLU A 32 -11.08 -16.51 5.25
C GLU A 32 -11.56 -17.75 4.49
N VAL A 33 -11.86 -17.62 3.19
CA VAL A 33 -12.18 -18.77 2.33
C VAL A 33 -10.94 -19.65 2.11
N LEU A 34 -9.76 -19.02 2.02
CA LEU A 34 -8.49 -19.69 1.76
C LEU A 34 -7.74 -20.11 3.03
N ASP A 35 -8.28 -19.80 4.22
CA ASP A 35 -7.58 -19.86 5.51
C ASP A 35 -6.18 -19.20 5.43
N TRP A 36 -6.09 -18.10 4.69
CA TRP A 36 -4.84 -17.38 4.52
C TRP A 36 -4.47 -16.68 5.83
N LYS A 37 -3.36 -17.12 6.42
CA LYS A 37 -2.77 -16.53 7.61
C LYS A 37 -1.44 -15.86 7.25
N PRO A 38 -1.12 -14.69 7.83
CA PRO A 38 0.21 -14.10 7.70
C PRO A 38 1.29 -15.14 8.05
N THR A 39 2.40 -15.12 7.32
CA THR A 39 3.51 -16.07 7.53
C THR A 39 4.27 -15.82 8.82
N ARG A 40 4.07 -14.66 9.44
CA ARG A 40 4.77 -14.16 10.65
C ARG A 40 3.77 -13.55 11.62
N SER A 41 4.14 -13.49 12.90
CA SER A 41 3.32 -12.81 13.91
C SER A 41 3.41 -11.29 13.76
N ALA A 42 2.46 -10.58 14.36
CA ALA A 42 2.42 -9.12 14.31
C ALA A 42 3.66 -8.47 14.97
N GLU A 43 4.19 -9.09 16.03
CA GLU A 43 5.38 -8.62 16.71
C GLU A 43 6.61 -8.72 15.80
N VAL A 44 6.76 -9.84 15.09
CA VAL A 44 7.86 -10.03 14.14
C VAL A 44 7.76 -9.06 12.96
N GLU A 45 6.55 -8.81 12.46
CA GLU A 45 6.35 -7.84 11.37
C GLU A 45 6.73 -6.42 11.82
N ALA A 46 6.32 -6.02 13.04
CA ALA A 46 6.69 -4.72 13.60
C ALA A 46 8.22 -4.57 13.80
N GLU A 47 8.91 -5.63 14.24
CA GLU A 47 10.37 -5.65 14.35
C GLU A 47 11.04 -5.49 12.97
N LEU A 48 10.52 -6.18 11.95
CA LEU A 48 11.04 -6.08 10.58
C LEU A 48 10.80 -4.70 9.96
N GLU A 49 9.64 -4.09 10.20
CA GLU A 49 9.35 -2.73 9.73
C GLU A 49 10.32 -1.71 10.35
N LEU A 50 10.68 -1.87 11.63
CA LEU A 50 11.66 -1.01 12.30
C LEU A 50 13.06 -1.18 11.69
N ASP A 51 13.49 -2.43 11.44
CA ASP A 51 14.78 -2.70 10.80
C ASP A 51 14.85 -2.16 9.37
N ASP A 52 13.76 -2.27 8.60
CA ASP A 52 13.66 -1.70 7.26
C ASP A 52 13.82 -0.17 7.28
N ILE A 53 13.24 0.53 8.26
CA ILE A 53 13.40 1.98 8.45
C ILE A 53 14.87 2.33 8.74
N ASP A 54 15.53 1.59 9.63
CA ASP A 54 16.94 1.81 9.97
C ASP A 54 17.85 1.60 8.75
N GLN A 55 17.59 0.56 7.95
CA GLN A 55 18.31 0.30 6.70
C GLN A 55 18.11 1.44 5.69
N MET A 56 16.90 1.99 5.56
CA MET A 56 16.63 3.14 4.72
C MET A 56 17.38 4.40 5.19
N LEU A 57 17.38 4.66 6.50
CA LEU A 57 18.06 5.82 7.09
C LEU A 57 19.58 5.74 6.87
N GLU A 58 20.18 4.57 7.10
CA GLU A 58 21.61 4.35 6.84
C GLU A 58 21.94 4.50 5.35
N ALA A 59 21.09 3.99 4.45
CA ALA A 59 21.28 4.17 3.02
C ALA A 59 21.27 5.66 2.62
N GLN A 60 20.39 6.47 3.22
CA GLN A 60 20.41 7.92 3.01
C GLN A 60 21.67 8.57 3.60
N ASN A 61 22.07 8.19 4.81
CA ASN A 61 23.24 8.74 5.48
C ASN A 61 24.54 8.42 4.73
N ARG A 62 24.67 7.23 4.13
CA ARG A 62 25.77 6.93 3.20
C ARG A 62 25.85 7.93 2.05
N ARG A 63 24.72 8.29 1.43
CA ARG A 63 24.67 9.30 0.35
C ARG A 63 24.99 10.71 0.86
N ARG A 64 24.50 11.06 2.05
CA ARG A 64 24.77 12.36 2.70
C ARG A 64 26.27 12.50 3.02
N ARG A 65 26.89 11.47 3.60
CA ARG A 65 28.35 11.39 3.82
C ARG A 65 29.14 11.57 2.52
N ALA A 66 28.77 10.85 1.47
CA ALA A 66 29.44 10.97 0.16
C ALA A 66 29.35 12.37 -0.46
N SER A 67 28.29 13.13 -0.14
CA SER A 67 28.08 14.50 -0.61
C SER A 67 28.50 15.58 0.41
N GLY A 68 29.12 15.18 1.54
CA GLY A 68 29.52 16.11 2.62
C GLY A 68 28.35 16.74 3.38
N ARG A 69 27.12 16.24 3.21
CA ARG A 69 25.94 16.68 3.95
C ARG A 69 25.95 16.04 5.36
N PRO A 70 25.44 16.75 6.38
CA PRO A 70 25.31 16.18 7.71
C PRO A 70 24.36 14.97 7.69
N GLU A 71 24.65 14.00 8.56
CA GLU A 71 23.79 12.83 8.75
C GLU A 71 22.43 13.23 9.30
N LEU A 72 21.43 12.43 8.97
CA LEU A 72 20.04 12.60 9.37
C LEU A 72 19.72 11.59 10.47
N SER A 73 19.16 12.07 11.57
CA SER A 73 18.54 11.24 12.59
C SER A 73 17.06 11.03 12.28
N GLU A 74 16.43 10.04 12.91
CA GLU A 74 14.99 9.80 12.78
C GLU A 74 14.16 11.04 13.19
N ASP A 75 14.49 11.65 14.34
CA ASP A 75 13.83 12.88 14.78
C ASP A 75 14.03 14.05 13.80
N GLY A 76 15.21 14.13 13.19
CA GLY A 76 15.51 15.12 12.17
C GLY A 76 14.66 14.90 10.91
N LEU A 77 14.52 13.65 10.48
CA LEU A 77 13.65 13.27 9.35
C LEU A 77 12.18 13.60 9.64
N ARG A 78 11.69 13.28 10.84
CA ARG A 78 10.32 13.62 11.27
C ARG A 78 10.08 15.13 11.23
N ALA A 79 11.01 15.92 11.75
CA ALA A 79 10.92 17.38 11.71
C ALA A 79 10.91 17.94 10.28
N GLU A 80 11.71 17.36 9.37
CA GLU A 80 11.74 17.75 7.94
C GLU A 80 10.40 17.47 7.25
N LEU A 81 9.83 16.27 7.45
CA LEU A 81 8.52 15.89 6.92
C LEU A 81 7.39 16.78 7.46
N ASP A 82 7.42 17.12 8.74
CA ASP A 82 6.41 18.01 9.34
C ASP A 82 6.55 19.46 8.88
N ALA A 83 7.75 19.90 8.51
CA ALA A 83 7.95 21.19 7.85
C ALA A 83 7.40 21.17 6.41
N GLU A 84 7.67 20.11 5.66
CA GLU A 84 7.19 19.92 4.28
C GLU A 84 5.65 19.85 4.23
N ARG A 85 5.01 19.09 5.13
CA ARG A 85 3.54 19.02 5.25
C ARG A 85 2.91 20.39 5.52
N ARG A 86 3.55 21.21 6.35
CA ARG A 86 3.07 22.58 6.66
C ARG A 86 3.20 23.51 5.45
N GLN A 87 4.27 23.39 4.67
CA GLN A 87 4.45 24.14 3.43
C GLN A 87 3.42 23.72 2.37
N ALA A 88 3.22 22.41 2.17
CA ALA A 88 2.19 21.90 1.26
C ALA A 88 0.79 22.39 1.65
N ALA A 89 0.47 22.40 2.95
CA ALA A 89 -0.80 22.92 3.45
C ALA A 89 -0.93 24.45 3.33
N SER A 90 0.17 25.21 3.32
CA SER A 90 0.12 26.66 3.05
C SER A 90 -0.04 26.97 1.57
N ASP A 91 0.55 26.17 0.70
CA ASP A 91 0.49 26.35 -0.76
C ASP A 91 -0.87 25.95 -1.35
N ASP A 92 -1.60 25.05 -0.67
CA ASP A 92 -2.98 24.64 -1.02
C ASP A 92 -4.07 25.60 -0.48
N LYS A 93 -3.68 26.66 0.25
CA LYS A 93 -4.63 27.66 0.74
C LYS A 93 -4.89 28.71 -0.37
N PRO A 94 -6.16 28.89 -0.81
CA PRO A 94 -6.50 29.75 -1.93
C PRO A 94 -6.23 31.24 -1.68
#